data_AF-A0A813JVN3-F1
#
_entry.id   AF-A0A813JVN3-F1
#
_cell.length_a   1.000
_cell.length_b   1.000
_cell.length_c   1.000
_cell.angle_alpha   90.00
_cell.angle_beta   90.00
_cell.angle_gamma   90.00
#
_symmetry.space_group_name_H-M   'P 1'
#
loop_
_entity.id
_entity.type
_entity.pdbx_description
1 polymer ?
#
loop_
_entity_poly.entity_id
_entity_poly.type
_entity_poly.pdbx_seq_one_letter_code
_entity_poly.pdbx_strand_id
1 'polypeptide(L)' 'MEQLQQSLNQVVLQLLQNQVRKTCFEKCFQSRFPDQMSKSDHICLAKCMDRMYEAHAIVVKASAEMAQNLASQE' A
#
# COMPACT_ATOMS: atom_id res chain seq x y z
N MET A 1 -2.86 -9.82 24.29
CA MET A 1 -2.11 -8.78 23.55
C MET A 1 -1.65 -9.30 22.19
N GLU A 2 -0.92 -10.42 22.10
CA GLU A 2 -0.39 -10.95 20.83
C GLU A 2 -1.47 -11.30 19.78
N GLN A 3 -2.56 -11.99 20.15
CA GLN A 3 -3.65 -12.30 19.23
C GLN A 3 -4.34 -11.04 18.67
N LEU A 4 -4.48 -10.00 19.49
CA LEU A 4 -5.04 -8.71 19.07
C LEU A 4 -4.09 -8.01 18.09
N GLN A 5 -2.79 -8.05 18.35
CA GLN A 5 -1.76 -7.47 17.50
C GLN A 5 -1.67 -8.17 16.14
N GLN A 6 -1.75 -9.50 16.12
CA GLN A 6 -1.82 -10.28 14.88
C GLN A 6 -3.09 -9.96 14.07
N SER A 7 -4.23 -9.81 14.75
CA SER A 7 -5.50 -9.44 14.10
C SER A 7 -5.44 -8.03 13.48
N LEU A 8 -4.85 -7.07 14.19
CA LEU A 8 -4.63 -5.71 13.67
C LEU A 8 -3.72 -5.70 12.45
N ASN A 9 -2.63 -6.48 12.48
CA ASN A 9 -1.73 -6.60 11.33
C ASN A 9 -2.45 -7.17 10.10
N GLN A 10 -3.32 -8.17 10.27
CA GLN A 10 -4.14 -8.69 9.17
C GLN A 10 -5.08 -7.64 8.60
N VAL A 11 -5.76 -6.85 9.45
CA VAL A 11 -6.66 -5.78 8.99
C VAL A 11 -5.89 -4.72 8.20
N VAL A 12 -4.72 -4.29 8.67
CA VAL A 12 -3.88 -3.32 7.95
C VAL A 12 -3.47 -3.85 6.58
N LEU A 13 -3.06 -5.12 6.49
CA LEU A 13 -2.69 -5.75 5.22
C LEU A 13 -3.89 -5.83 4.26
N GLN A 14 -5.08 -6.15 4.76
CA GLN A 14 -6.30 -6.17 3.95
C GLN A 14 -6.67 -4.77 3.44
N LEU A 15 -6.56 -3.75 4.28
CA LEU A 15 -6.80 -2.35 3.89
C LEU A 15 -5.81 -1.90 2.83
N LEU A 16 -4.52 -2.19 3.01
CA LEU A 16 -3.48 -1.90 2.03
C LEU A 16 -3.77 -2.60 0.71
N GLN A 17 -4.14 -3.88 0.74
CA GLN A 17 -4.46 -4.65 -0.47
C GLN A 17 -5.67 -4.06 -1.20
N ASN A 18 -6.72 -3.65 -0.48
CA ASN A 18 -7.89 -2.98 -1.06
C ASN A 18 -7.52 -1.65 -1.70
N GLN A 19 -6.67 -0.86 -1.04
CA GLN A 19 -6.22 0.43 -1.55
C GLN A 19 -5.32 0.27 -2.79
N VAL A 20 -4.36 -0.66 -2.76
CA VAL A 20 -3.50 -0.98 -3.91
C VAL A 20 -4.34 -1.42 -5.10
N ARG A 21 -5.30 -2.32 -4.89
CA ARG A 21 -6.22 -2.76 -5.96
C ARG A 21 -6.95 -1.58 -6.58
N LYS A 22 -7.57 -0.72 -5.77
CA LYS A 22 -8.31 0.46 -6.24
C LYS A 22 -7.39 1.43 -7.00
N THR A 23 -6.32 1.88 -6.36
CA THR A 23 -5.41 2.89 -6.91
C THR A 23 -4.73 2.40 -8.20
N CYS A 24 -4.22 1.17 -8.22
CA CYS A 24 -3.55 0.66 -9.41
C CYS A 24 -4.52 0.36 -10.55
N PHE A 25 -5.74 -0.05 -10.25
CA PHE A 25 -6.76 -0.21 -11.28
C PHE A 25 -7.14 1.13 -11.91
N GLU A 26 -7.48 2.13 -11.08
CA GLU A 26 -7.82 3.49 -11.55
C GLU A 26 -6.68 4.09 -12.37
N LYS A 27 -5.43 3.95 -11.90
CA LYS A 27 -4.25 4.51 -12.55
C LYS A 27 -3.92 3.84 -13.89
N CYS A 28 -3.99 2.51 -13.96
CA CYS A 28 -3.56 1.78 -15.16
C CYS A 28 -4.66 1.65 -16.21
N PHE A 29 -5.93 1.64 -15.79
CA PHE A 29 -7.06 1.38 -16.69
C PHE A 29 -8.02 2.55 -16.84
N GLN A 30 -7.84 3.66 -16.10
CA GLN A 30 -8.71 4.84 -16.17
C GLN A 30 -10.21 4.49 -16.04
N SER A 31 -10.52 3.51 -15.19
CA SER A 31 -11.87 2.95 -14.96
C SER A 31 -12.47 2.08 -16.08
N ARG A 32 -11.72 1.75 -17.14
CA ARG A 32 -12.16 0.81 -18.18
C ARG A 32 -11.19 -0.35 -18.34
N PHE A 33 -11.59 -1.54 -17.90
CA PHE A 33 -10.78 -2.74 -18.08
C PHE A 33 -10.90 -3.26 -19.52
N PRO A 34 -9.78 -3.55 -20.21
CA PRO A 34 -9.81 -4.15 -21.55
C PRO A 34 -10.13 -5.65 -21.48
N ASP A 35 -10.61 -6.23 -22.58
CA ASP A 35 -10.88 -7.68 -22.66
C ASP A 35 -9.59 -8.52 -22.50
N GLN A 36 -8.46 -7.95 -22.90
CA GLN A 36 -7.12 -8.53 -22.71
C GLN A 36 -6.13 -7.45 -22.29
N MET A 37 -5.29 -7.78 -21.32
CA MET A 37 -4.21 -6.88 -20.90
C MET A 37 -3.08 -6.87 -21.93
N SER A 38 -2.71 -5.67 -22.35
CA SER A 38 -1.53 -5.42 -23.16
C SER A 38 -0.25 -5.49 -22.31
N LYS A 39 0.91 -5.61 -22.96
CA LYS A 39 2.22 -5.52 -22.28
C LYS A 39 2.36 -4.23 -21.46
N SER A 40 1.80 -3.11 -21.93
CA SER A 40 1.81 -1.84 -21.18
C SER A 40 0.97 -1.90 -19.91
N ASP A 41 -0.15 -2.63 -19.90
CA ASP A 41 -0.99 -2.79 -18.71
C ASP A 41 -0.27 -3.60 -17.63
N HIS A 42 0.39 -4.70 -18.04
CA HIS A 42 1.24 -5.49 -17.14
C HIS A 42 2.36 -4.65 -16.52
N ILE A 43 3.06 -3.86 -17.35
CA ILE A 43 4.15 -2.98 -16.88
C ILE A 43 3.59 -1.90 -15.94
N CYS A 44 2.43 -1.33 -16.25
CA CYS A 44 1.79 -0.32 -15.41
C CYS A 44 1.45 -0.89 -14.04
N LEU A 45 0.80 -2.06 -13.99
CA LEU A 45 0.40 -2.71 -12.74
C LEU A 45 1.61 -3.03 -11.87
N ALA A 46 2.65 -3.65 -12.44
CA ALA A 46 3.88 -3.96 -11.71
C ALA A 46 4.50 -2.69 -11.08
N LYS A 47 4.71 -1.65 -11.91
CA LYS A 47 5.25 -0.36 -11.44
C LYS A 47 4.36 0.34 -10.42
N CYS A 48 3.05 0.17 -10.51
CA CYS A 48 2.13 0.76 -9.55
C CYS A 48 2.21 0.07 -8.19
N MET A 49 2.18 -1.27 -8.20
CA MET A 49 2.29 -2.07 -6.98
C MET A 49 3.61 -1.80 -6.27
N ASP A 50 4.74 -1.87 -6.99
CA ASP A 50 6.07 -1.61 -6.41
C ASP A 50 6.12 -0.25 -5.70
N ARG A 51 5.66 0.81 -6.39
CA ARG A 51 5.64 2.17 -5.83
C ARG A 51 4.72 2.32 -4.62
N MET A 52 3.57 1.64 -4.61
CA MET A 52 2.65 1.70 -3.47
C MET A 52 3.24 1.04 -2.21
N TYR A 53 3.85 -0.13 -2.37
CA TYR A 53 4.49 -0.83 -1.24
C TYR A 53 5.73 -0.08 -0.74
N GLU A 54 6.55 0.45 -1.65
CA GLU A 54 7.70 1.28 -1.30
C GLU A 54 7.27 2.54 -0.53
N ALA A 55 6.28 3.27 -1.05
CA ALA A 55 5.76 4.46 -0.38
C ALA A 55 5.20 4.14 1.01
N HIS A 56 4.44 3.05 1.15
CA HIS A 56 3.93 2.60 2.43
C HIS A 56 5.06 2.31 3.43
N ALA A 57 6.10 1.58 3.01
CA ALA A 57 7.24 1.25 3.88
C ALA A 57 7.96 2.52 4.37
N ILE A 58 8.19 3.49 3.48
CA ILE A 58 8.82 4.77 3.82
C ILE A 58 7.97 5.55 4.82
N VAL A 59 6.66 5.69 4.57
CA VAL A 59 5.75 6.45 5.44
C VAL A 59 5.62 5.80 6.81
N VAL A 60 5.52 4.47 6.89
CA VAL A 60 5.48 3.76 8.17
C VAL A 60 6.75 4.00 8.98
N LYS A 61 7.93 3.90 8.34
CA LYS A 61 9.21 4.18 9.01
C LYS A 61 9.29 5.61 9.52
N ALA A 62 8.95 6.59 8.67
CA ALA A 62 8.94 8.01 9.05
C ALA A 62 7.97 8.30 10.20
N SER A 63 6.79 7.66 10.20
CA SER A 63 5.80 7.80 11.27
C SER A 63 6.31 7.24 12.60
N ALA A 64 7.00 6.10 12.56
CA ALA A 64 7.62 5.50 13.74
C ALA A 64 8.75 6.37 14.31
N GLU A 65 9.62 6.90 13.46
CA GLU A 65 10.69 7.83 13.87
C GLU A 65 10.12 9.11 14.48
N MET A 66 9.06 9.68 13.89
CA MET A 66 8.38 10.86 14.43
C MET A 66 7.75 10.60 15.80
N ALA A 67 7.08 9.46 15.97
CA ALA A 67 6.50 9.07 17.26
C ALA A 67 7.58 8.89 18.35
N GLN A 68 8.73 8.30 18.00
CA GLN A 68 9.87 8.16 18.91
C GLN A 68 10.45 9.53 19.31
N ASN A 69 10.59 10.44 18.35
CA ASN A 69 11.11 11.78 18.59
C ASN A 69 10.18 12.61 19.51
N LEU A 70 8.85 12.44 19.38
CA LEU A 70 7.87 13.08 20.26
C LEU A 70 7.96 12.52 21.68
N ALA A 71 8.00 11.20 21.84
CA ALA A 71 8.10 10.55 23.15
C ALA A 71 9.43 10.83 23.87
N SER A 72 10.47 11.25 23.15
CA SER A 72 11.77 11.62 23.73
C SER A 72 11.85 13.10 24.16
N GLN A 73 10.83 13.91 23.83
CA GLN A 73 10.72 15.33 24.20
C GLN A 73 9.82 15.57 25.42
N GLU A 74 9.12 14.53 25.90
CA GLU A 74 8.39 14.50 27.18
C GLU A 74 9.26 13.92 28.29
#